data_AF-H8Z462-F1
#
_entry.id   AF-H8Z462-F1
#
_cell.length_a   1.000
_cell.length_b   1.000
_cell.length_c   1.000
_cell.angle_alpha   90.00
_cell.angle_beta   90.00
_cell.angle_gamma   90.00
#
_symmetry.space_group_name_H-M   'P 1'
#
loop_
_entity.id
_entity.type
_entity.pdbx_description
1 polymer ?
#
loop_
_entity_poly.entity_id
_entity_poly.type
_entity_poly.pdbx_seq_one_letter_code
_entity_poly.pdbx_strand_id
1 'polypeptide(L)'
;MTTNRFGLSRHIPSDIALEVRRRSKLGCVICRCAIYQYEHIDPEFTEAREHNPDHICLLCGGCHDRVTRGRLSKQTVREAYLNIQNSTSVKRPFEEFDLSTQSLSVSIGASTFIHTNTLFCINGEDILAITPPQNEAKFPTLNGIFYDRFGKESLRITDNIWEGQSEAWDIEIVGTRVTIKTDGGQIALQIDIAPPDKIHIRKLDMYKDSCHLLADDSELCIGQIHKETQTYIGLSSFQCMGSRTAIAVDSRTIGKPVLTGLQMIGGQGIILDGTGIRVGVGAGSMTIGRLRLWLI
;
A
#
# COMPACT_ATOMS: atom_id res chain seq x y z
N MET A 1 22.57 -15.76 15.04
CA MET A 1 22.60 -14.41 14.44
C MET A 1 24.02 -13.90 14.46
N THR A 2 24.49 -13.28 13.39
CA THR A 2 25.82 -12.66 13.34
C THR A 2 25.78 -11.35 14.13
N THR A 3 26.48 -11.32 15.27
CA THR A 3 26.74 -10.10 16.04
C THR A 3 28.06 -9.48 15.59
N ASN A 4 28.25 -8.18 15.83
CA ASN A 4 29.55 -7.55 15.63
C ASN A 4 30.52 -7.88 16.79
N ARG A 5 31.72 -7.28 16.77
CA ARG A 5 32.76 -7.47 17.80
C ARG A 5 32.34 -7.06 19.22
N PHE A 6 31.28 -6.27 19.35
CA PHE A 6 30.73 -5.77 20.61
C PHE A 6 29.43 -6.50 21.02
N GLY A 7 29.03 -7.55 20.30
CA GLY A 7 27.83 -8.32 20.59
C GLY A 7 26.53 -7.68 20.07
N LEU A 8 26.60 -6.56 19.33
CA LEU A 8 25.42 -5.93 18.73
C LEU A 8 24.90 -6.79 17.57
N SER A 9 23.61 -7.12 17.62
CA SER A 9 22.92 -7.85 16.55
C SER A 9 22.67 -6.95 15.33
N ARG A 10 22.47 -7.52 14.14
CA ARG A 10 21.95 -6.76 12.99
C ARG A 10 20.47 -6.41 13.11
N HIS A 11 19.75 -7.02 14.05
CA HIS A 11 18.34 -6.71 14.30
C HIS A 11 18.21 -5.36 14.99
N ILE A 12 17.65 -4.38 14.27
CA ILE A 12 17.30 -3.07 14.81
C ILE A 12 15.92 -3.17 15.47
N PRO A 13 15.75 -2.76 16.74
CA PRO A 13 14.45 -2.67 17.40
C PRO A 13 13.43 -1.86 16.59
N SER A 14 12.14 -2.24 16.67
CA SER A 14 11.10 -1.71 15.79
C SER A 14 10.86 -0.20 15.91
N ASP A 15 10.97 0.33 17.13
CA ASP A 15 10.87 1.76 17.46
C ASP A 15 12.04 2.56 16.86
N ILE A 16 13.26 2.05 17.02
CA ILE A 16 14.47 2.64 16.43
C ILE A 16 14.40 2.60 14.90
N ALA A 17 13.96 1.48 14.34
CA ALA A 17 13.81 1.31 12.90
C ALA A 17 12.78 2.29 12.32
N LEU A 18 11.64 2.49 13.00
CA LEU A 18 10.64 3.48 12.63
C LEU A 18 11.23 4.90 12.62
N GLU A 19 11.97 5.25 13.65
CA GLU A 19 12.60 6.56 13.76
C GLU A 19 13.61 6.80 12.63
N VAL A 20 14.43 5.80 12.29
CA VAL A 20 15.36 5.87 11.14
C VAL A 20 14.62 6.10 9.82
N ARG A 21 13.49 5.42 9.61
CA ARG A 21 12.67 5.59 8.40
C ARG A 21 12.11 7.01 8.30
N ARG A 22 11.55 7.53 9.39
CA ARG A 22 11.01 8.91 9.47
C ARG A 22 12.11 9.94 9.21
N ARG A 23 13.27 9.82 9.85
CA ARG A 23 14.42 10.72 9.67
C ARG A 23 15.01 10.67 8.27
N SER A 24 14.96 9.51 7.62
CA SER A 24 15.35 9.36 6.20
C SER A 24 14.26 9.79 5.22
N LYS A 25 13.12 10.28 5.74
CA LYS A 25 11.92 10.64 4.97
C LYS A 25 11.45 9.51 4.07
N LEU A 26 11.47 8.29 4.59
CA LEU A 26 10.91 7.07 4.00
C LEU A 26 11.53 6.63 2.66
N GLY A 27 12.75 7.07 2.37
CA GLY A 27 13.45 6.64 1.15
C GLY A 27 14.95 6.74 1.27
N CYS A 28 15.65 6.14 0.31
CA CYS A 28 17.10 6.22 0.20
C CYS A 28 17.58 7.68 0.28
N VAL A 29 18.52 7.99 1.17
CA VAL A 29 19.00 9.38 1.35
C VAL A 29 19.78 9.92 0.14
N ILE A 30 20.20 9.03 -0.78
CA ILE A 30 20.94 9.38 -1.99
C ILE A 30 20.02 9.57 -3.19
N CYS A 31 19.24 8.54 -3.54
CA CYS A 31 18.46 8.52 -4.78
C CYS A 31 16.94 8.57 -4.59
N ARG A 32 16.46 8.49 -3.33
CA ARG A 32 15.03 8.48 -2.96
C ARG A 32 14.23 7.24 -3.40
N CYS A 33 14.87 6.15 -3.83
CA CYS A 33 14.18 4.86 -3.99
C CYS A 33 13.52 4.44 -2.67
N ALA A 34 12.27 3.97 -2.74
CA ALA A 34 11.47 3.58 -1.58
C ALA A 34 11.88 2.20 -1.04
N ILE A 35 12.44 1.30 -1.86
CA ILE A 35 13.05 0.06 -1.38
C ILE A 35 14.40 0.36 -0.72
N TYR A 36 14.58 -0.06 0.52
CA TYR A 36 15.75 0.30 1.32
C TYR A 36 16.35 -0.86 2.13
N GLN A 37 17.55 -0.57 2.64
CA GLN A 37 18.30 -1.30 3.64
C GLN A 37 18.77 -0.27 4.68
N TYR A 38 18.94 -0.71 5.92
CA TYR A 38 19.49 0.14 6.99
C TYR A 38 21.01 0.19 6.87
N GLU A 39 21.55 1.40 6.89
CA GLU A 39 22.98 1.65 6.80
C GLU A 39 23.46 2.40 8.04
N HIS A 40 24.37 1.79 8.80
CA HIS A 40 25.10 2.44 9.89
C HIS A 40 26.14 3.40 9.30
N ILE A 41 25.97 4.69 9.56
CA ILE A 41 26.78 5.77 8.98
C ILE A 41 28.03 6.02 9.83
N ASP A 42 27.84 6.18 11.14
CA ASP A 42 28.91 6.56 12.07
C ASP A 42 28.54 6.24 13.54
N PRO A 43 29.20 5.28 14.19
CA PRO A 43 30.21 4.39 13.63
C PRO A 43 29.62 3.38 12.64
N GLU A 44 30.47 2.76 11.83
CA GLU A 44 30.06 1.60 11.02
C GLU A 44 29.54 0.46 11.91
N PHE A 45 28.70 -0.42 11.35
CA PHE A 45 28.13 -1.54 12.12
C PHE A 45 29.17 -2.40 12.83
N THR A 46 30.35 -2.57 12.24
CA THR A 46 31.48 -3.33 12.83
C THR A 46 32.03 -2.72 14.12
N GLU A 47 31.86 -1.40 14.29
CA GLU A 47 32.32 -0.61 15.44
C GLU A 47 31.16 -0.10 16.33
N ALA A 48 29.91 -0.25 15.89
CA ALA A 48 28.74 0.21 16.61
C ALA A 48 28.48 -0.56 17.91
N ARG A 49 28.11 0.15 18.97
CA ARG A 49 27.75 -0.46 20.27
C ARG A 49 26.24 -0.52 20.51
N GLU A 50 25.49 0.29 19.76
CA GLU A 50 24.05 0.41 19.86
C GLU A 50 23.47 0.76 18.48
N HIS A 51 22.14 0.65 18.34
CA HIS A 51 21.42 1.18 17.20
C HIS A 51 20.92 2.59 17.52
N ASN A 52 21.64 3.61 17.08
CA ASN A 52 21.23 4.99 17.29
C ASN A 52 20.58 5.55 15.99
N PRO A 53 19.34 6.05 16.02
CA PRO A 53 18.68 6.63 14.86
C PRO A 53 19.41 7.82 14.22
N ASP A 54 20.19 8.59 14.99
CA ASP A 54 21.03 9.68 14.47
C ASP A 54 22.18 9.18 13.59
N HIS A 55 22.50 7.90 13.69
CA HIS A 55 23.68 7.28 13.10
C HIS A 55 23.35 6.18 12.10
N ILE A 56 22.07 6.01 11.77
CA ILE A 56 21.59 5.05 10.80
C ILE A 56 20.68 5.77 9.82
N CYS A 57 20.81 5.47 8.52
CA CYS A 57 19.91 5.97 7.49
C CYS A 57 19.40 4.85 6.58
N LEU A 58 18.50 5.22 5.67
CA LEU A 58 18.04 4.34 4.60
C LEU A 58 18.90 4.51 3.33
N LEU A 59 19.35 3.40 2.75
CA LEU A 59 19.92 3.33 1.41
C LEU A 59 19.21 2.25 0.59
N CYS A 60 18.98 2.47 -0.71
CA CYS A 60 18.54 1.37 -1.58
C CYS A 60 19.67 0.37 -1.82
N GLY A 61 19.34 -0.84 -2.29
CA GLY A 61 20.35 -1.89 -2.54
C GLY A 61 21.50 -1.43 -3.45
N GLY A 62 21.22 -0.62 -4.47
CA GLY A 62 22.26 -0.06 -5.35
C GLY A 62 23.18 0.95 -4.66
N CYS A 63 22.64 1.84 -3.82
CA CYS A 63 23.47 2.80 -3.08
C CYS A 63 24.24 2.11 -1.95
N HIS A 64 23.62 1.14 -1.26
CA HIS A 64 24.26 0.35 -0.22
C HIS A 64 25.41 -0.51 -0.77
N ASP A 65 25.25 -1.16 -1.92
CA ASP A 65 26.33 -1.91 -2.59
C ASP A 65 27.49 -0.99 -2.99
N ARG A 66 27.20 0.24 -3.44
CA ARG A 66 28.24 1.25 -3.73
C ARG A 66 29.03 1.63 -2.48
N VAL A 67 28.41 1.73 -1.31
CA VAL A 67 29.16 1.94 -0.05
C VAL A 67 30.02 0.74 0.28
N THR A 68 29.42 -0.45 0.23
CA THR A 68 30.09 -1.73 0.53
C THR A 68 31.33 -1.95 -0.34
N ARG A 69 31.29 -1.52 -1.62
CA ARG A 69 32.39 -1.64 -2.59
C ARG A 69 33.34 -0.43 -2.61
N GLY A 70 33.18 0.53 -1.71
CA GLY A 70 34.03 1.73 -1.64
C GLY A 70 33.87 2.70 -2.82
N ARG A 71 32.73 2.64 -3.54
CA ARG A 71 32.36 3.56 -4.63
C ARG A 71 31.52 4.75 -4.16
N LEU A 72 31.08 4.73 -2.90
CA LEU A 72 30.38 5.81 -2.21
C LEU A 72 30.91 5.86 -0.77
N SER A 73 31.40 6.99 -0.29
CA SER A 73 31.99 7.09 1.04
C SER A 73 30.91 7.25 2.12
N LYS A 74 31.19 6.80 3.35
CA LYS A 74 30.34 7.06 4.53
C LYS A 74 30.14 8.55 4.79
N GLN A 75 31.16 9.36 4.53
CA GLN A 75 31.08 10.82 4.63
C GLN A 75 30.01 11.38 3.67
N THR A 76 30.02 10.99 2.40
CA THR A 76 29.02 11.44 1.43
C THR A 76 27.61 10.98 1.83
N VAL A 77 27.46 9.76 2.36
CA VAL A 77 26.18 9.28 2.88
C VAL A 77 25.71 10.12 4.07
N ARG A 78 26.60 10.45 5.00
CA ARG A 78 26.31 11.31 6.15
C ARG A 78 25.85 12.70 5.72
N GLU A 79 26.58 13.32 4.80
CA GLU A 79 26.23 14.64 4.26
C GLU A 79 24.86 14.62 3.59
N ALA A 80 24.57 13.59 2.79
CA ALA A 80 23.25 13.41 2.18
C ALA A 80 22.15 13.21 3.23
N TYR A 81 22.38 12.40 4.26
CA TYR A 81 21.43 12.20 5.35
C TYR A 81 21.11 13.50 6.09
N LEU A 82 22.13 14.29 6.43
CA LEU A 82 21.96 15.60 7.08
C LEU A 82 21.20 16.58 6.17
N ASN A 83 21.48 16.59 4.87
CA ASN A 83 20.73 17.40 3.90
C ASN A 83 19.25 17.00 3.84
N ILE A 84 18.94 15.70 3.89
CA ILE A 84 17.56 15.22 3.94
C ILE A 84 16.86 15.69 5.22
N GLN A 85 17.52 15.63 6.38
CA GLN A 85 16.96 16.08 7.65
C GLN A 85 16.70 17.60 7.67
N ASN A 86 17.66 18.40 7.20
CA ASN A 86 17.59 19.86 7.27
C ASN A 86 16.70 20.49 6.20
N SER A 87 16.36 19.76 5.14
CA SER A 87 15.48 20.28 4.09
C SER A 87 14.01 20.21 4.50
N THR A 88 13.18 21.17 4.14
CA THR A 88 11.71 21.05 4.25
C THR A 88 11.08 20.42 3.01
N SER A 89 11.83 20.36 1.90
CA SER A 89 11.39 19.81 0.62
C SER A 89 12.46 18.90 0.03
N VAL A 90 12.14 17.60 -0.04
CA VAL A 90 13.00 16.59 -0.67
C VAL A 90 12.19 15.86 -1.72
N LYS A 91 12.85 15.34 -2.76
CA LYS A 91 12.19 14.46 -3.72
C LYS A 91 11.53 13.30 -2.96
N ARG A 92 10.24 13.09 -3.23
CA ARG A 92 9.43 12.06 -2.59
C ARG A 92 9.94 10.66 -2.94
N PRO A 93 9.79 9.69 -2.02
CA PRO A 93 10.11 8.31 -2.34
C PRO A 93 9.32 7.81 -3.54
N PHE A 94 9.97 7.01 -4.38
CA PHE A 94 9.35 6.40 -5.56
C PHE A 94 9.85 4.96 -5.71
N GLU A 95 9.06 4.13 -6.37
CA GLU A 95 9.45 2.78 -6.76
C GLU A 95 8.78 2.39 -8.07
N GLU A 96 9.48 1.61 -8.89
CA GLU A 96 8.90 1.03 -10.11
C GLU A 96 8.68 -0.46 -9.88
N PHE A 97 7.46 -0.95 -10.11
CA PHE A 97 7.15 -2.36 -9.95
C PHE A 97 7.30 -3.11 -11.27
N ASP A 98 8.22 -4.08 -11.31
CA ASP A 98 8.41 -4.95 -12.48
C ASP A 98 7.23 -5.92 -12.66
N LEU A 99 6.15 -5.38 -13.23
CA LEU A 99 4.89 -6.06 -13.46
C LEU A 99 4.48 -5.94 -14.93
N SER A 100 4.21 -7.09 -15.54
CA SER A 100 3.58 -7.22 -16.84
C SER A 100 2.16 -6.67 -16.79
N THR A 101 1.89 -5.73 -17.66
CA THR A 101 0.56 -5.12 -17.83
C THR A 101 -0.39 -6.03 -18.60
N GLN A 102 0.15 -6.99 -19.35
CA GLN A 102 -0.59 -7.94 -20.19
C GLN A 102 -1.17 -9.13 -19.43
N SER A 103 -0.86 -9.31 -18.16
CA SER A 103 -1.46 -10.39 -17.36
C SER A 103 -1.68 -10.01 -15.90
N LEU A 104 -1.66 -8.71 -15.58
CA LEU A 104 -1.75 -8.25 -14.20
C LEU A 104 -3.03 -8.78 -13.53
N SER A 105 -2.81 -9.48 -12.44
CA SER A 105 -3.85 -10.00 -11.56
C SER A 105 -3.64 -9.49 -10.14
N VAL A 106 -4.72 -9.00 -9.54
CA VAL A 106 -4.75 -8.56 -8.16
C VAL A 106 -5.64 -9.50 -7.37
N SER A 107 -5.13 -10.05 -6.28
CA SER A 107 -5.93 -10.83 -5.35
C SER A 107 -6.19 -10.06 -4.08
N ILE A 108 -7.42 -10.18 -3.57
CA ILE A 108 -7.90 -9.55 -2.35
C ILE A 108 -8.81 -10.57 -1.66
N GLY A 109 -8.42 -11.04 -0.48
CA GLY A 109 -9.01 -12.24 0.10
C GLY A 109 -8.94 -13.43 -0.86
N ALA A 110 -9.99 -14.24 -0.87
CA ALA A 110 -10.15 -15.34 -1.82
C ALA A 110 -10.61 -14.90 -3.22
N SER A 111 -10.61 -13.60 -3.54
CA SER A 111 -11.07 -13.07 -4.83
C SER A 111 -9.89 -12.65 -5.71
N THR A 112 -10.07 -12.71 -7.03
CA THR A 112 -9.04 -12.37 -8.02
C THR A 112 -9.62 -11.48 -9.13
N PHE A 113 -8.93 -10.37 -9.39
CA PHE A 113 -9.28 -9.36 -10.37
C PHE A 113 -8.18 -9.32 -11.43
N ILE A 114 -8.52 -9.68 -12.66
CA ILE A 114 -7.59 -9.79 -13.79
C ILE A 114 -7.89 -8.63 -14.74
N HIS A 115 -6.86 -7.91 -15.19
CA HIS A 115 -7.03 -6.75 -16.09
C HIS A 115 -8.01 -5.70 -15.56
N THR A 116 -7.84 -5.32 -14.30
CA THR A 116 -8.69 -4.31 -13.66
C THR A 116 -7.92 -3.01 -13.47
N ASN A 117 -8.51 -1.91 -13.94
CA ASN A 117 -7.89 -0.58 -13.82
C ASN A 117 -8.07 -0.01 -12.41
N THR A 118 -9.31 0.01 -11.91
CA THR A 118 -9.64 0.57 -10.60
C THR A 118 -10.09 -0.56 -9.68
N LEU A 119 -9.39 -0.79 -8.58
CA LEU A 119 -9.78 -1.81 -7.60
C LEU A 119 -10.96 -1.34 -6.76
N PHE A 120 -10.88 -0.10 -6.26
CA PHE A 120 -11.90 0.50 -5.41
C PHE A 120 -12.25 1.90 -5.93
N CYS A 121 -13.53 2.14 -6.21
CA CYS A 121 -14.09 3.45 -6.51
C CYS A 121 -15.15 3.76 -5.46
N ILE A 122 -14.99 4.85 -4.70
CA ILE A 122 -15.94 5.25 -3.65
C ILE A 122 -16.45 6.64 -3.99
N ASN A 123 -17.76 6.78 -4.11
CA ASN A 123 -18.43 8.05 -4.39
C ASN A 123 -17.97 8.74 -5.70
N GLY A 124 -17.53 7.94 -6.67
CA GLY A 124 -17.01 8.41 -7.96
C GLY A 124 -15.53 8.79 -7.96
N GLU A 125 -14.83 8.58 -6.83
CA GLU A 125 -13.40 8.80 -6.70
C GLU A 125 -12.65 7.46 -6.68
N ASP A 126 -11.61 7.33 -7.50
CA ASP A 126 -10.77 6.14 -7.56
C ASP A 126 -9.82 6.12 -6.37
N ILE A 127 -10.01 5.15 -5.48
CA ILE A 127 -9.34 5.05 -4.18
C ILE A 127 -8.08 4.19 -4.25
N LEU A 128 -8.11 3.17 -5.11
CA LEU A 128 -6.95 2.36 -5.43
C LEU A 128 -7.08 1.91 -6.87
N ALA A 129 -6.10 2.27 -7.69
CA ALA A 129 -6.07 1.96 -9.10
C ALA A 129 -4.67 1.50 -9.51
N ILE A 130 -4.62 0.50 -10.39
CA ILE A 130 -3.41 0.09 -11.07
C ILE A 130 -3.71 0.16 -12.55
N THR A 131 -3.18 1.18 -13.20
CA THR A 131 -3.42 1.40 -14.63
C THR A 131 -2.23 0.89 -15.45
N PRO A 132 -2.44 0.65 -16.76
CA PRO A 132 -1.32 0.51 -17.69
C PRO A 132 -0.32 1.67 -17.56
N PRO A 133 0.92 1.47 -18.05
CA PRO A 133 1.97 2.45 -17.90
C PRO A 133 1.56 3.77 -18.55
N GLN A 134 1.79 4.86 -17.83
CA GLN A 134 1.59 6.22 -18.34
C GLN A 134 2.95 6.87 -18.64
N ASN A 135 2.96 7.93 -19.46
CA ASN A 135 4.14 8.77 -19.67
C ASN A 135 5.41 8.01 -20.11
N GLU A 136 5.27 7.07 -21.05
CA GLU A 136 6.36 6.21 -21.56
C GLU A 136 6.99 5.27 -20.51
N ALA A 137 6.41 5.18 -19.31
CA ALA A 137 6.87 4.23 -18.30
C ALA A 137 6.79 2.80 -18.83
N LYS A 138 7.70 1.95 -18.35
CA LYS A 138 7.71 0.52 -18.68
C LYS A 138 6.70 -0.26 -17.83
N PHE A 139 6.39 0.27 -16.65
CA PHE A 139 5.71 -0.43 -15.57
C PHE A 139 4.35 0.17 -15.23
N PRO A 140 3.42 -0.61 -14.66
CA PRO A 140 2.11 -0.11 -14.26
C PRO A 140 2.20 1.09 -13.31
N THR A 141 1.17 1.93 -13.39
CA THR A 141 1.03 3.08 -12.51
C THR A 141 0.09 2.74 -11.37
N LEU A 142 0.59 2.75 -10.15
CA LEU A 142 -0.18 2.65 -8.92
C LEU A 142 -0.61 4.04 -8.47
N ASN A 143 -1.91 4.19 -8.24
CA ASN A 143 -2.51 5.35 -7.60
C ASN A 143 -3.38 4.89 -6.43
N GLY A 144 -3.36 5.62 -5.31
CA GLY A 144 -4.26 5.32 -4.22
C GLY A 144 -4.28 6.38 -3.14
N ILE A 145 -5.40 6.46 -2.42
CA ILE A 145 -5.60 7.40 -1.32
C ILE A 145 -6.18 6.62 -0.15
N PHE A 146 -5.49 6.65 0.99
CA PHE A 146 -5.87 5.91 2.18
C PHE A 146 -6.28 6.89 3.27
N TYR A 147 -7.45 6.66 3.87
CA TYR A 147 -7.93 7.46 4.98
C TYR A 147 -8.11 6.61 6.23
N ASP A 148 -7.85 7.23 7.38
CA ASP A 148 -8.14 6.65 8.68
C ASP A 148 -9.63 6.76 9.04
N ARG A 149 -9.99 6.18 10.18
CA ARG A 149 -11.36 6.19 10.72
C ARG A 149 -11.94 7.59 11.01
N PHE A 150 -11.11 8.62 11.04
CA PHE A 150 -11.53 10.01 11.25
C PHE A 150 -11.67 10.76 9.92
N GLY A 151 -11.47 10.09 8.79
CA GLY A 151 -11.52 10.68 7.45
C GLY A 151 -10.27 11.49 7.11
N LYS A 152 -9.18 11.34 7.87
CA LYS A 152 -7.91 12.01 7.57
C LYS A 152 -7.09 11.14 6.62
N GLU A 153 -6.56 11.73 5.56
CA GLU A 153 -5.68 11.04 4.63
C GLU A 153 -4.36 10.66 5.33
N SER A 154 -4.10 9.36 5.40
CA SER A 154 -2.87 8.82 5.96
C SER A 154 -1.75 8.74 4.92
N LEU A 155 -2.10 8.36 3.69
CA LEU A 155 -1.16 8.16 2.59
C LEU A 155 -1.86 8.44 1.26
N ARG A 156 -1.09 8.99 0.32
CA ARG A 156 -1.42 9.09 -1.09
C ARG A 156 -0.28 8.53 -1.93
N ILE A 157 -0.63 7.72 -2.92
CA ILE A 157 0.27 7.28 -3.98
C ILE A 157 -0.25 7.94 -5.25
N THR A 158 0.59 8.76 -5.86
CA THR A 158 0.29 9.43 -7.13
C THR A 158 1.39 9.05 -8.11
N ASP A 159 1.06 8.33 -9.17
CA ASP A 159 2.02 7.88 -10.18
C ASP A 159 3.25 7.17 -9.60
N ASN A 160 3.03 6.18 -8.73
CA ASN A 160 4.08 5.47 -7.98
C ASN A 160 4.94 6.35 -7.04
N ILE A 161 4.58 7.62 -6.84
CA ILE A 161 5.20 8.53 -5.88
C ILE A 161 4.41 8.48 -4.58
N TRP A 162 5.14 8.31 -3.47
CA TRP A 162 4.55 8.07 -2.16
C TRP A 162 4.58 9.35 -1.33
N GLU A 163 3.41 9.76 -0.89
CA GLU A 163 3.17 10.99 -0.18
C GLU A 163 2.31 10.72 1.05
N GLY A 164 2.52 11.46 2.13
CA GLY A 164 1.55 11.44 3.21
C GLY A 164 1.55 12.75 3.96
N GLN A 165 0.39 13.05 4.54
CA GLN A 165 0.04 14.37 5.03
C GLN A 165 0.60 14.69 6.41
N SER A 166 1.18 13.71 7.12
CA SER A 166 1.78 13.91 8.45
C SER A 166 3.12 13.18 8.55
N GLU A 167 3.91 13.45 9.58
CA GLU A 167 5.12 12.65 9.88
C GLU A 167 4.79 11.33 10.61
N ALA A 168 3.50 11.10 10.81
CA ALA A 168 2.97 10.15 11.77
C ALA A 168 2.78 8.74 11.18
N TRP A 169 2.63 8.62 9.87
CA TRP A 169 2.49 7.34 9.17
C TRP A 169 3.84 6.68 8.86
N ASP A 170 3.82 5.39 8.50
CA ASP A 170 5.02 4.58 8.23
C ASP A 170 4.84 3.73 6.95
N ILE A 171 5.89 3.64 6.14
CA ILE A 171 6.03 2.62 5.07
C ILE A 171 7.19 1.70 5.42
N GLU A 172 6.87 0.43 5.56
CA GLU A 172 7.83 -0.65 5.73
C GLU A 172 7.88 -1.52 4.47
N ILE A 173 9.08 -1.71 3.92
CA ILE A 173 9.29 -2.61 2.79
C ILE A 173 10.24 -3.72 3.22
N VAL A 174 9.76 -4.96 3.17
CA VAL A 174 10.53 -6.17 3.52
C VAL A 174 10.41 -7.17 2.39
N GLY A 175 11.49 -7.36 1.64
CA GLY A 175 11.48 -8.20 0.45
C GLY A 175 10.50 -7.64 -0.58
N THR A 176 9.49 -8.42 -0.95
CA THR A 176 8.43 -8.01 -1.89
C THR A 176 7.19 -7.43 -1.21
N ARG A 177 7.19 -7.37 0.12
CA ARG A 177 6.06 -6.91 0.93
C ARG A 177 6.19 -5.42 1.21
N VAL A 178 5.16 -4.65 0.87
CA VAL A 178 5.00 -3.27 1.31
C VAL A 178 3.89 -3.20 2.33
N THR A 179 4.18 -2.61 3.49
CA THR A 179 3.23 -2.39 4.59
C THR A 179 3.14 -0.91 4.89
N ILE A 180 1.93 -0.37 4.84
CA ILE A 180 1.61 1.00 5.19
C ILE A 180 0.87 0.98 6.53
N LYS A 181 1.37 1.75 7.49
CA LYS A 181 0.76 1.88 8.81
C LYS A 181 0.30 3.32 9.05
N THR A 182 -0.85 3.45 9.70
CA THR A 182 -1.36 4.74 10.18
C THR A 182 -0.54 5.21 11.39
N ASP A 183 -0.81 6.44 11.86
CA ASP A 183 -0.18 7.03 13.06
C ASP A 183 -0.26 6.13 14.30
N GLY A 184 -1.38 5.43 14.48
CA GLY A 184 -1.57 4.48 15.57
C GLY A 184 -0.86 3.13 15.42
N GLY A 185 -0.02 2.96 14.38
CA GLY A 185 0.67 1.71 14.07
C GLY A 185 -0.22 0.62 13.46
N GLN A 186 -1.50 0.91 13.20
CA GLN A 186 -2.42 0.00 12.54
C GLN A 186 -2.07 -0.12 11.06
N ILE A 187 -2.08 -1.35 10.53
CA ILE A 187 -1.80 -1.60 9.10
C ILE A 187 -3.03 -1.19 8.29
N ALA A 188 -2.89 -0.12 7.49
CA ALA A 188 -3.92 0.35 6.58
C ALA A 188 -3.91 -0.43 5.25
N LEU A 189 -2.71 -0.76 4.75
CA LEU A 189 -2.53 -1.55 3.55
C LEU A 189 -1.29 -2.43 3.69
N GLN A 190 -1.40 -3.69 3.29
CA GLN A 190 -0.26 -4.57 3.09
C GLN A 190 -0.41 -5.27 1.74
N ILE A 191 0.61 -5.14 0.90
CA ILE A 191 0.68 -5.77 -0.42
C ILE A 191 1.93 -6.63 -0.55
N ASP A 192 1.80 -7.79 -1.18
CA ASP A 192 2.93 -8.55 -1.72
C ASP A 192 2.94 -8.39 -3.24
N ILE A 193 4.09 -8.01 -3.78
CA ILE A 193 4.30 -7.94 -5.23
C ILE A 193 4.98 -9.23 -5.67
N ALA A 194 4.36 -9.95 -6.58
CA ALA A 194 4.86 -11.21 -7.12
C ALA A 194 5.01 -11.07 -8.64
N PRO A 195 6.18 -10.60 -9.11
CA PRO A 195 6.49 -10.58 -10.53
C PRO A 195 6.33 -11.98 -11.16
N PRO A 196 5.95 -12.05 -12.45
CA PRO A 196 5.81 -10.92 -13.35
C PRO A 196 4.43 -10.25 -13.28
N ASP A 197 3.41 -10.77 -12.60
CA ASP A 197 2.04 -10.34 -12.92
C ASP A 197 1.04 -10.40 -11.76
N LYS A 198 1.49 -10.50 -10.52
CA LYS A 198 0.62 -10.63 -9.35
C LYS A 198 0.86 -9.56 -8.31
N ILE A 199 -0.24 -9.03 -7.80
CA ILE A 199 -0.29 -8.27 -6.54
C ILE A 199 -1.25 -8.99 -5.60
N HIS A 200 -0.82 -9.22 -4.37
CA HIS A 200 -1.66 -9.77 -3.31
C HIS A 200 -1.91 -8.69 -2.28
N ILE A 201 -3.15 -8.21 -2.15
CA ILE A 201 -3.55 -7.36 -1.03
C ILE A 201 -3.81 -8.28 0.16
N ARG A 202 -2.83 -8.33 1.06
CA ARG A 202 -2.81 -9.17 2.28
C ARG A 202 -3.66 -8.59 3.38
N LYS A 203 -3.70 -7.26 3.46
CA LYS A 203 -4.50 -6.54 4.44
C LYS A 203 -4.93 -5.20 3.88
N LEU A 204 -6.19 -4.82 4.11
CA LEU A 204 -6.73 -3.49 3.87
C LEU A 204 -7.61 -3.12 5.06
N ASP A 205 -7.43 -1.92 5.59
CA ASP A 205 -8.28 -1.33 6.62
C ASP A 205 -8.28 0.18 6.41
N MET A 206 -9.31 0.68 5.73
CA MET A 206 -9.41 2.10 5.43
C MET A 206 -10.85 2.57 5.32
N TYR A 207 -11.05 3.84 5.58
CA TYR A 207 -12.35 4.47 5.53
C TYR A 207 -12.41 5.45 4.36
N LYS A 208 -13.61 5.77 3.90
CA LYS A 208 -13.86 6.98 3.12
C LYS A 208 -15.33 7.34 3.20
N ASP A 209 -15.61 8.55 3.66
CA ASP A 209 -16.97 9.00 3.96
C ASP A 209 -17.65 7.97 4.91
N SER A 210 -18.79 7.43 4.52
CA SER A 210 -19.51 6.36 5.21
C SER A 210 -19.08 4.94 4.79
N CYS A 211 -18.09 4.78 3.92
CA CYS A 211 -17.59 3.48 3.48
C CYS A 211 -16.40 3.02 4.33
N HIS A 212 -16.33 1.73 4.62
CA HIS A 212 -15.20 1.08 5.30
C HIS A 212 -14.78 -0.14 4.50
N LEU A 213 -13.53 -0.18 4.02
CA LEU A 213 -12.98 -1.32 3.30
C LEU A 213 -12.08 -2.12 4.23
N LEU A 214 -12.43 -3.39 4.41
CA LEU A 214 -11.65 -4.36 5.16
C LEU A 214 -11.25 -5.51 4.24
N ALA A 215 -9.99 -5.94 4.28
CA ALA A 215 -9.59 -7.18 3.64
C ALA A 215 -8.49 -7.87 4.43
N ASP A 216 -8.48 -9.20 4.36
CA ASP A 216 -7.36 -10.04 4.77
C ASP A 216 -7.06 -11.10 3.68
N ASP A 217 -6.27 -12.13 4.02
CA ASP A 217 -5.96 -13.24 3.10
C ASP A 217 -7.19 -14.08 2.70
N SER A 218 -8.29 -13.97 3.42
CA SER A 218 -9.49 -14.80 3.24
C SER A 218 -10.65 -14.06 2.60
N GLU A 219 -10.91 -12.82 3.01
CA GLU A 219 -12.12 -12.09 2.64
C GLU A 219 -11.88 -10.62 2.33
N LEU A 220 -12.75 -10.07 1.48
CA LEU A 220 -12.89 -8.64 1.24
C LEU A 220 -14.28 -8.23 1.73
N CYS A 221 -14.35 -7.31 2.69
CA CYS A 221 -15.56 -6.83 3.31
C CYS A 221 -15.75 -5.34 3.00
N ILE A 222 -16.88 -5.02 2.37
CA ILE A 222 -17.30 -3.65 2.09
C ILE A 222 -18.33 -3.24 3.14
N GLY A 223 -17.89 -2.42 4.08
CA GLY A 223 -18.68 -1.83 5.15
C GLY A 223 -19.33 -0.51 4.74
N GLN A 224 -20.55 -0.29 5.23
CA GLN A 224 -21.20 1.02 5.22
C GLN A 224 -21.63 1.39 6.63
N ILE A 225 -21.29 2.62 7.03
CA ILE A 225 -21.48 3.18 8.35
C ILE A 225 -22.61 4.20 8.26
N HIS A 226 -23.70 3.93 8.97
CA HIS A 226 -24.85 4.82 9.06
C HIS A 226 -25.22 5.03 10.52
N LYS A 227 -25.04 6.26 11.01
CA LYS A 227 -25.15 6.62 12.44
C LYS A 227 -24.22 5.75 13.29
N GLU A 228 -24.76 4.89 14.14
CA GLU A 228 -24.01 3.98 15.03
C GLU A 228 -23.99 2.53 14.51
N THR A 229 -24.65 2.26 13.39
CA THR A 229 -24.67 0.92 12.80
C THR A 229 -23.63 0.82 11.69
N GLN A 230 -22.86 -0.26 11.72
CA GLN A 230 -22.07 -0.71 10.59
C GLN A 230 -22.84 -1.83 9.89
N THR A 231 -22.51 -2.12 8.65
CA THR A 231 -23.09 -3.21 7.88
C THR A 231 -22.09 -3.60 6.84
N TYR A 232 -21.77 -4.90 6.74
CA TYR A 232 -20.73 -5.38 5.86
C TYR A 232 -21.30 -6.30 4.77
N ILE A 233 -20.66 -6.25 3.61
CA ILE A 233 -20.86 -7.18 2.52
C ILE A 233 -19.52 -7.86 2.28
N GLY A 234 -19.46 -9.14 2.62
CA GLY A 234 -18.31 -9.98 2.29
C GLY A 234 -18.32 -10.38 0.81
N LEU A 235 -17.12 -10.42 0.22
CA LEU A 235 -16.85 -10.94 -1.10
C LEU A 235 -15.67 -11.91 -1.01
N SER A 236 -15.93 -13.15 -1.41
CA SER A 236 -14.93 -14.22 -1.41
C SER A 236 -15.14 -15.12 -2.61
N SER A 237 -14.07 -15.79 -3.07
CA SER A 237 -14.13 -16.75 -4.18
C SER A 237 -14.77 -16.15 -5.44
N PHE A 238 -14.48 -14.87 -5.70
CA PHE A 238 -14.97 -14.14 -6.87
C PHE A 238 -13.82 -13.92 -7.85
N GLN A 239 -14.04 -14.25 -9.12
CA GLN A 239 -13.10 -13.94 -10.19
C GLN A 239 -13.74 -12.97 -11.17
N CYS A 240 -13.03 -11.89 -11.49
CA CYS A 240 -13.46 -10.88 -12.44
C CYS A 240 -12.35 -10.62 -13.45
N MET A 241 -12.70 -10.59 -14.73
CA MET A 241 -11.75 -10.31 -15.81
C MET A 241 -12.20 -9.12 -16.65
N GLY A 242 -11.26 -8.19 -16.88
CA GLY A 242 -11.45 -7.03 -17.75
C GLY A 242 -12.42 -5.99 -17.21
N SER A 243 -12.62 -5.90 -15.88
CA SER A 243 -13.44 -4.84 -15.30
C SER A 243 -12.72 -3.50 -15.36
N ARG A 244 -13.45 -2.44 -15.69
CA ARG A 244 -12.97 -1.08 -15.46
C ARG A 244 -12.81 -0.82 -13.96
N THR A 245 -13.79 -1.25 -13.17
CA THR A 245 -13.79 -1.09 -11.70
C THR A 245 -14.19 -2.41 -11.03
N ALA A 246 -13.34 -2.93 -10.15
CA ALA A 246 -13.63 -4.14 -9.39
C ALA A 246 -14.76 -3.92 -8.38
N ILE A 247 -14.65 -2.90 -7.53
CA ILE A 247 -15.66 -2.55 -6.53
C ILE A 247 -15.97 -1.08 -6.63
N ALA A 248 -17.24 -0.76 -6.90
CA ALA A 248 -17.76 0.60 -6.86
C ALA A 248 -18.77 0.74 -5.72
N VAL A 249 -18.63 1.78 -4.90
CA VAL A 249 -19.51 2.06 -3.76
C VAL A 249 -20.06 3.47 -3.89
N ASP A 250 -21.39 3.61 -3.90
CA ASP A 250 -22.05 4.88 -3.59
C ASP A 250 -22.55 4.83 -2.15
N SER A 251 -21.86 5.56 -1.28
CA SER A 251 -22.13 5.59 0.16
C SER A 251 -22.88 6.85 0.60
N ARG A 252 -23.11 7.81 -0.31
CA ARG A 252 -23.73 9.12 0.00
C ARG A 252 -25.25 9.09 -0.06
N THR A 253 -25.81 8.25 -0.92
CA THR A 253 -27.23 8.29 -1.30
C THR A 253 -28.08 7.27 -0.55
N ILE A 254 -27.46 6.45 0.30
CA ILE A 254 -28.09 5.26 0.90
C ILE A 254 -28.19 5.45 2.40
N GLY A 255 -29.39 5.18 2.95
CA GLY A 255 -29.63 5.18 4.39
C GLY A 255 -28.95 3.98 5.06
N LYS A 256 -29.69 3.23 5.89
CA LYS A 256 -29.17 1.93 6.36
C LYS A 256 -29.12 0.97 5.16
N PRO A 257 -27.93 0.46 4.77
CA PRO A 257 -27.84 -0.47 3.65
C PRO A 257 -28.57 -1.77 4.00
N VAL A 258 -29.42 -2.21 3.09
CA VAL A 258 -30.16 -3.47 3.21
C VAL A 258 -30.04 -4.16 1.86
N LEU A 259 -29.47 -5.36 1.85
CA LEU A 259 -29.43 -6.14 0.63
C LEU A 259 -30.84 -6.66 0.32
N THR A 260 -31.46 -6.09 -0.70
CA THR A 260 -32.82 -6.48 -1.13
C THR A 260 -32.83 -7.41 -2.34
N GLY A 261 -31.72 -7.50 -3.05
CA GLY A 261 -31.64 -8.27 -4.30
C GLY A 261 -30.27 -8.21 -4.94
N LEU A 262 -30.11 -8.98 -6.02
CA LEU A 262 -28.92 -9.01 -6.86
C LEU A 262 -29.33 -8.93 -8.32
N GLN A 263 -28.78 -7.95 -9.05
CA GLN A 263 -28.99 -7.81 -10.49
C GLN A 263 -27.67 -7.94 -11.23
N MET A 264 -27.69 -8.63 -12.37
CA MET A 264 -26.56 -8.69 -13.30
C MET A 264 -26.94 -7.96 -14.57
N ILE A 265 -26.30 -6.81 -14.79
CA ILE A 265 -26.58 -5.95 -15.94
C ILE A 265 -25.30 -5.83 -16.78
N GLY A 266 -25.42 -6.10 -18.09
CA GLY A 266 -24.31 -6.01 -19.03
C GLY A 266 -23.60 -4.65 -18.95
N GLY A 267 -22.27 -4.65 -18.84
CA GLY A 267 -21.44 -3.45 -18.67
C GLY A 267 -21.54 -2.77 -17.30
N GLN A 268 -22.56 -3.09 -16.50
CA GLN A 268 -22.81 -2.50 -15.19
C GLN A 268 -22.34 -3.38 -14.02
N GLY A 269 -22.02 -4.64 -14.28
CA GLY A 269 -21.55 -5.60 -13.28
C GLY A 269 -22.71 -6.21 -12.47
N ILE A 270 -22.38 -6.69 -11.28
CA ILE A 270 -23.31 -7.17 -10.28
C ILE A 270 -23.72 -5.99 -9.41
N ILE A 271 -25.01 -5.69 -9.34
CA ILE A 271 -25.58 -4.66 -8.47
C ILE A 271 -26.15 -5.36 -7.25
N LEU A 272 -25.69 -4.93 -6.07
CA LEU A 272 -26.25 -5.35 -4.80
C LEU A 272 -27.33 -4.34 -4.40
N ASP A 273 -28.58 -4.66 -4.73
CA ASP A 273 -29.70 -3.74 -4.56
C ASP A 273 -29.87 -3.32 -3.10
N GLY A 274 -30.08 -2.03 -2.87
CA GLY A 274 -30.26 -1.43 -1.54
C GLY A 274 -28.97 -1.22 -0.74
N THR A 275 -27.80 -1.50 -1.33
CA THR A 275 -26.50 -1.34 -0.66
C THR A 275 -25.58 -0.32 -1.34
N GLY A 276 -25.82 0.02 -2.60
CA GLY A 276 -24.97 0.95 -3.37
C GLY A 276 -23.63 0.36 -3.80
N ILE A 277 -23.46 -0.93 -3.60
CA ILE A 277 -22.25 -1.64 -3.96
C ILE A 277 -22.48 -2.31 -5.31
N ARG A 278 -21.50 -2.13 -6.19
CA ARG A 278 -21.43 -2.76 -7.50
C ARG A 278 -20.10 -3.47 -7.64
N VAL A 279 -20.13 -4.68 -8.19
CA VAL A 279 -18.96 -5.53 -8.34
C VAL A 279 -18.73 -5.85 -9.82
N GLY A 280 -17.49 -5.74 -10.28
CA GLY A 280 -17.09 -6.06 -11.65
C GLY A 280 -17.70 -5.12 -12.70
N VAL A 281 -17.69 -3.80 -12.46
CA VAL A 281 -18.25 -2.82 -13.40
C VAL A 281 -17.42 -2.82 -14.69
N GLY A 282 -18.11 -3.04 -15.82
CA GLY A 282 -17.49 -3.17 -17.14
C GLY A 282 -16.78 -4.50 -17.38
N ALA A 283 -16.93 -5.50 -16.51
CA ALA A 283 -16.27 -6.80 -16.67
C ALA A 283 -16.68 -7.50 -17.97
N GLY A 284 -15.70 -8.11 -18.65
CA GLY A 284 -15.94 -9.00 -19.79
C GLY A 284 -16.45 -10.37 -19.36
N SER A 285 -15.98 -10.87 -18.22
CA SER A 285 -16.51 -12.09 -17.60
C SER A 285 -16.37 -12.06 -16.07
N MET A 286 -17.25 -12.81 -15.40
CA MET A 286 -17.27 -12.95 -13.94
C MET A 286 -17.61 -14.40 -13.55
N THR A 287 -16.93 -14.93 -12.55
CA THR A 287 -17.25 -16.22 -11.92
C THR A 287 -17.46 -16.00 -10.43
N ILE A 288 -18.61 -16.43 -9.91
CA ILE A 288 -18.98 -16.28 -8.50
C ILE A 288 -19.00 -17.67 -7.87
N GLY A 289 -18.03 -17.96 -7.01
CA GLY A 289 -17.94 -19.25 -6.30
C GLY A 289 -18.80 -19.30 -5.04
N ARG A 290 -18.61 -18.35 -4.11
CA ARG A 290 -19.35 -18.25 -2.84
C ARG A 290 -19.45 -16.79 -2.39
N LEU A 291 -20.53 -16.10 -2.78
CA LEU A 291 -20.87 -14.81 -2.20
C LEU A 291 -21.43 -15.03 -0.80
N ARG A 292 -20.79 -14.45 0.23
CA ARG A 292 -21.25 -14.52 1.62
C ARG A 292 -21.54 -13.12 2.11
N LEU A 293 -22.77 -12.92 2.55
CA LEU A 293 -23.29 -11.62 2.96
C LEU A 293 -23.69 -11.77 4.42
N TRP A 294 -23.13 -10.95 5.30
CA TRP A 294 -23.45 -11.00 6.72
C TRP A 294 -23.55 -9.59 7.29
N LEU A 295 -24.62 -9.35 8.04
CA LEU A 295 -24.81 -8.12 8.78
C LEU A 295 -24.07 -8.27 10.13
N ILE A 296 -23.17 -7.33 10.43
CA ILE A 296 -22.66 -7.08 11.79
C ILE A 296 -23.23 -5.74 12.21
#